data_AF-A0A923AVW7-F1
#
_entry.id   AF-A0A923AVW7-F1
#
_cell.length_a   1.000
_cell.length_b   1.000
_cell.length_c   1.000
_cell.angle_alpha   90.00
_cell.angle_beta   90.00
_cell.angle_gamma   90.00
#
_symmetry.space_group_name_H-M   'P 1'
#
loop_
_entity.id
_entity.type
_entity.pdbx_description
1 polymer ?
#
loop_
_entity_poly.entity_id
_entity_poly.type
_entity_poly.pdbx_seq_one_letter_code
_entity_poly.pdbx_strand_id
1 'polypeptide(L)'
;MTNALEAARTASPVPLSLDREQAEWREYGDQTPEGTTARIDELTERAARDRAGWALRTTPALLADGCVPIALSDCHTVSGGYVARRDGPTLYWQLQRGVTETQGIGGGFVLLELEADGTTLRPVAWDYAGYIYGQPEWAGDEGEGGVVHVAVPGVHGGTGAHNADVVFRLTDDADRPLRQIDNFSWRDDLDARLPRGLEVWKGVNFAYEALMAETSLWRSNDANCCPTGGEAFLDFEIRDDRLALTGLQANDALTAMAERVPADVFAWAQRRMTCDHWAGEEGYDAERAARIDAALSQARCDAVEADGQALRRAHADDEAVLDILARAGAM
;
A
#
# COMPACT_ATOMS: atom_id res chain seq x y z
N MET A 1 20.81 16.60 17.77
CA MET A 1 19.85 15.97 16.84
C MET A 1 20.16 16.32 15.39
N THR A 2 20.03 17.58 14.95
CA THR A 2 20.18 17.98 13.53
C THR A 2 21.46 17.46 12.86
N ASN A 3 22.64 17.68 13.46
CA ASN A 3 23.91 17.23 12.89
C ASN A 3 24.00 15.70 12.77
N ALA A 4 23.44 14.95 13.72
CA ALA A 4 23.45 13.49 13.69
C ALA A 4 22.53 12.96 12.58
N LEU A 5 21.34 13.55 12.42
CA LEU A 5 20.41 13.22 11.35
C LEU A 5 21.02 13.52 9.97
N GLU A 6 21.67 14.68 9.80
CA GLU A 6 22.33 15.05 8.54
C GLU A 6 23.48 14.11 8.19
N ALA A 7 24.30 13.73 9.18
CA ALA A 7 25.37 12.77 9.00
C ALA A 7 24.83 11.37 8.63
N ALA A 8 23.74 10.93 9.26
CA ALA A 8 23.06 9.68 8.94
C ALA A 8 22.47 9.71 7.53
N ARG A 9 21.76 10.78 7.16
CA ARG A 9 21.17 10.97 5.82
C ARG A 9 22.23 10.94 4.73
N THR A 10 23.36 11.61 4.95
CA THR A 10 24.49 11.63 3.99
C THR A 10 25.12 10.25 3.83
N ALA A 11 25.25 9.49 4.92
CA ALA A 11 25.84 8.16 4.88
C ALA A 11 24.88 7.12 4.27
N SER A 12 23.58 7.23 4.51
CA SER A 12 22.64 6.16 4.21
C SER A 12 22.44 5.92 2.71
N PRO A 13 22.26 4.66 2.27
CA PRO A 13 21.75 4.34 0.93
C PRO A 13 20.24 4.59 0.81
N VAL A 14 19.51 4.67 1.94
CA VAL A 14 18.06 4.85 2.00
C VAL A 14 17.67 6.12 2.79
N PRO A 15 18.10 7.32 2.34
CA PRO A 15 17.89 8.56 3.07
C PRO A 15 16.41 8.94 3.25
N LEU A 16 15.53 8.56 2.32
CA LEU A 16 14.10 8.85 2.40
C LEU A 16 13.41 7.95 3.43
N SER A 17 13.81 6.68 3.54
CA SER A 17 13.34 5.80 4.63
C SER A 17 13.75 6.34 5.99
N LEU A 18 15.01 6.76 6.14
CA LEU A 18 15.50 7.38 7.37
C LEU A 18 14.71 8.63 7.75
N ASP A 19 14.36 9.47 6.77
CA ASP A 19 13.57 10.68 7.00
C ASP A 19 12.17 10.35 7.51
N ARG A 20 11.54 9.31 6.96
CA ARG A 20 10.25 8.80 7.41
C ARG A 20 10.34 8.26 8.84
N GLU A 21 11.31 7.41 9.14
CA GLU A 21 11.54 6.91 10.50
C GLU A 21 11.74 8.07 11.49
N GLN A 22 12.44 9.13 11.08
CA GLN A 22 12.64 10.31 11.90
C GLN A 22 11.35 11.13 12.10
N ALA A 23 10.44 11.16 11.12
CA ALA A 23 9.12 11.77 11.27
C ALA A 23 8.26 10.96 12.25
N GLU A 24 8.22 9.64 12.11
CA GLU A 24 7.51 8.73 13.02
C GLU A 24 8.04 8.85 14.45
N TRP A 25 9.37 8.91 14.63
CA TRP A 25 9.97 9.13 15.95
C TRP A 25 9.55 10.47 16.57
N ARG A 26 9.34 11.54 15.78
CA ARG A 26 8.88 12.84 16.33
C ARG A 26 7.43 12.77 16.81
N GLU A 27 6.62 11.92 16.19
CA GLU A 27 5.20 11.78 16.53
C GLU A 27 4.99 10.83 17.71
N TYR A 28 5.70 9.69 17.72
CA TYR A 28 5.45 8.59 18.65
C TYR A 28 6.63 8.23 19.55
N GLY A 29 7.83 8.71 19.25
CA GLY A 29 9.05 8.39 19.99
C GLY A 29 9.14 9.13 21.32
N ASP A 30 10.03 8.63 22.20
CA ASP A 30 10.31 9.26 23.49
C ASP A 30 10.99 10.63 23.31
N GLN A 31 10.22 11.71 23.58
CA GLN A 31 10.67 13.09 23.48
C GLN A 31 11.33 13.63 24.75
N THR A 32 11.57 12.79 25.76
CA THR A 32 12.35 13.18 26.94
C THR A 32 13.81 13.51 26.56
N PRO A 33 14.57 14.19 27.43
CA PRO A 33 16.01 14.38 27.23
C PRO A 33 16.77 13.05 27.01
N GLU A 34 16.37 12.00 27.73
CA GLU A 34 16.92 10.65 27.60
C GLU A 34 16.58 10.04 26.24
N GLY A 35 15.31 10.06 25.82
CA GLY A 35 14.88 9.57 24.51
C GLY A 35 15.50 10.33 23.34
N THR A 36 15.67 11.65 23.49
CA THR A 36 16.38 12.49 22.52
C THR A 36 17.85 12.11 22.41
N THR A 37 18.50 11.82 23.53
CA THR A 37 19.91 11.39 23.57
C THR A 37 20.05 10.02 22.91
N ALA A 38 19.20 9.06 23.25
CA ALA A 38 19.18 7.73 22.64
C ALA A 38 18.99 7.80 21.12
N ARG A 39 18.10 8.67 20.62
CA ARG A 39 17.92 8.86 19.18
C ARG A 39 19.14 9.51 18.50
N ILE A 40 19.86 10.41 19.17
CA ILE A 40 21.12 10.97 18.64
C ILE A 40 22.18 9.87 18.50
N ASP A 41 22.28 9.00 19.49
CA ASP A 41 23.24 7.89 19.51
C ASP A 41 22.92 6.91 18.37
N GLU A 42 21.65 6.50 18.23
CA GLU A 42 21.17 5.64 17.14
C GLU A 42 21.51 6.20 15.75
N LEU A 43 21.24 7.49 15.52
CA LEU A 43 21.57 8.15 14.25
C LEU A 43 23.09 8.20 14.00
N THR A 44 23.87 8.42 15.05
CA THR A 44 25.33 8.48 14.97
C THR A 44 25.92 7.12 14.62
N GLU A 45 25.43 6.06 15.25
CA GLU A 45 25.81 4.67 14.98
C GLU A 45 25.40 4.25 13.57
N ARG A 46 24.16 4.57 13.14
CA ARG A 46 23.71 4.35 11.76
C ARG A 46 24.62 5.05 10.75
N ALA A 47 24.99 6.30 10.99
CA ALA A 47 25.91 7.02 10.11
C ALA A 47 27.29 6.36 10.02
N ALA A 48 27.85 5.90 11.15
CA ALA A 48 29.13 5.21 11.18
C ALA A 48 29.08 3.86 10.45
N ARG A 49 28.02 3.08 10.70
CA ARG A 49 27.75 1.81 10.06
C ARG A 49 27.61 1.95 8.55
N ASP A 50 26.77 2.87 8.09
CA ASP A 50 26.53 3.03 6.65
C ASP A 50 27.80 3.51 5.93
N ARG A 51 28.61 4.38 6.55
CA ARG A 51 29.96 4.73 6.02
C ARG A 51 30.88 3.51 5.90
N ALA A 52 30.89 2.63 6.89
CA ALA A 52 31.67 1.39 6.83
C ALA A 52 31.15 0.46 5.72
N GLY A 53 29.83 0.37 5.55
CA GLY A 53 29.18 -0.41 4.49
C GLY A 53 29.67 -0.04 3.08
N TRP A 54 29.77 1.26 2.77
CA TRP A 54 30.29 1.73 1.47
C TRP A 54 31.74 1.32 1.20
N ALA A 55 32.55 1.15 2.25
CA ALA A 55 33.95 0.75 2.15
C ALA A 55 34.14 -0.77 2.03
N LEU A 56 33.10 -1.57 2.28
CA LEU A 56 33.20 -3.03 2.21
C LEU A 56 33.45 -3.50 0.78
N ARG A 57 34.22 -4.59 0.67
CA ARG A 57 34.46 -5.32 -0.58
C ARG A 57 34.31 -6.80 -0.32
N THR A 58 33.69 -7.49 -1.25
CA THR A 58 33.52 -8.95 -1.24
C THR A 58 33.74 -9.52 -2.64
N THR A 59 33.51 -10.80 -2.84
CA THR A 59 33.56 -11.46 -4.15
C THR A 59 32.32 -12.33 -4.32
N PRO A 60 31.95 -12.74 -5.54
CA PRO A 60 30.84 -13.67 -5.74
C PRO A 60 30.98 -14.98 -4.95
N ALA A 61 32.21 -15.48 -4.80
CA ALA A 61 32.48 -16.68 -3.99
C ALA A 61 32.21 -16.42 -2.49
N LEU A 62 32.73 -15.32 -1.94
CA LEU A 62 32.50 -14.95 -0.54
C LEU A 62 31.02 -14.60 -0.26
N LEU A 63 30.32 -14.02 -1.22
CA LEU A 63 28.88 -13.73 -1.12
C LEU A 63 28.05 -15.02 -1.02
N ALA A 64 28.48 -16.08 -1.69
CA ALA A 64 27.84 -17.40 -1.61
C ALA A 64 28.12 -18.12 -0.28
N ASP A 65 29.30 -17.88 0.32
CA ASP A 65 29.76 -18.57 1.52
C ASP A 65 29.38 -17.87 2.84
N GLY A 66 29.01 -16.59 2.82
CA GLY A 66 28.76 -15.83 4.05
C GLY A 66 27.94 -14.56 3.90
N CYS A 67 27.50 -14.02 5.04
CA CYS A 67 26.77 -12.76 5.09
C CYS A 67 27.71 -11.56 4.91
N VAL A 68 27.26 -10.55 4.16
CA VAL A 68 27.91 -9.24 4.08
C VAL A 68 27.69 -8.48 5.40
N PRO A 69 28.73 -8.23 6.23
CA PRO A 69 28.56 -7.82 7.62
C PRO A 69 28.43 -6.29 7.75
N ILE A 70 27.29 -5.72 7.35
CA ILE A 70 27.04 -4.28 7.48
C ILE A 70 26.39 -3.95 8.83
N ALA A 71 25.26 -4.58 9.17
CA ALA A 71 24.44 -4.14 10.31
C ALA A 71 24.08 -5.22 11.32
N LEU A 72 23.83 -6.44 10.85
CA LEU A 72 23.22 -7.47 11.68
C LEU A 72 24.27 -8.21 12.51
N SER A 73 24.03 -8.29 13.81
CA SER A 73 24.71 -9.26 14.67
C SER A 73 24.15 -10.66 14.39
N ASP A 74 25.00 -11.69 14.48
CA ASP A 74 24.65 -13.08 14.13
C ASP A 74 24.03 -13.22 12.73
N CYS A 75 24.62 -12.48 11.78
CA CYS A 75 24.08 -12.42 10.43
C CYS A 75 24.22 -13.76 9.70
N HIS A 76 23.12 -14.20 9.09
CA HIS A 76 23.10 -15.32 8.16
C HIS A 76 22.37 -14.96 6.86
N THR A 77 22.85 -15.56 5.77
CA THR A 77 22.26 -15.42 4.44
C THR A 77 21.05 -16.33 4.32
N VAL A 78 19.89 -15.75 4.02
CA VAL A 78 18.67 -16.51 3.70
C VAL A 78 18.70 -16.97 2.25
N SER A 79 19.00 -16.03 1.35
CA SER A 79 19.14 -16.28 -0.08
C SER A 79 20.00 -15.19 -0.71
N GLY A 80 20.48 -15.45 -1.92
CA GLY A 80 21.26 -14.50 -2.70
C GLY A 80 21.14 -14.83 -4.18
N GLY A 81 21.53 -13.88 -5.02
CA GLY A 81 21.46 -14.04 -6.46
C GLY A 81 21.93 -12.81 -7.19
N TYR A 82 21.47 -12.68 -8.42
CA TYR A 82 21.64 -11.49 -9.22
C TYR A 82 20.37 -11.18 -9.98
N VAL A 83 20.13 -9.90 -10.24
CA VAL A 83 19.16 -9.40 -11.18
C VAL A 83 19.96 -8.75 -12.32
N ALA A 84 19.75 -9.26 -13.53
CA ALA A 84 20.42 -8.77 -14.73
C ALA A 84 19.43 -8.03 -15.61
N ARG A 85 19.92 -7.03 -16.33
CA ARG A 85 19.21 -6.35 -17.42
C ARG A 85 19.95 -6.62 -18.72
N ARG A 86 19.23 -6.72 -19.84
CA ARG A 86 19.84 -6.95 -21.16
C ARG A 86 20.91 -5.89 -21.49
N ASP A 87 20.60 -4.62 -21.24
CA ASP A 87 21.44 -3.47 -21.59
C ASP A 87 21.77 -2.61 -20.34
N GLY A 88 22.08 -3.23 -19.20
CA GLY A 88 22.31 -2.52 -17.94
C GLY A 88 23.18 -3.26 -16.93
N PRO A 89 23.37 -2.68 -15.73
CA PRO A 89 24.18 -3.31 -14.70
C PRO A 89 23.54 -4.62 -14.23
N THR A 90 24.39 -5.55 -13.80
CA THR A 90 23.96 -6.71 -13.03
C THR A 90 24.07 -6.34 -11.55
N LEU A 91 22.94 -6.39 -10.85
CA LEU A 91 22.88 -6.19 -9.41
C LEU A 91 22.94 -7.55 -8.74
N TYR A 92 24.01 -7.81 -7.99
CA TYR A 92 24.07 -8.93 -7.08
C TYR A 92 23.31 -8.56 -5.81
N TRP A 93 22.73 -9.55 -5.15
CA TRP A 93 21.96 -9.29 -3.94
C TRP A 93 22.07 -10.41 -2.93
N GLN A 94 21.84 -10.04 -1.68
CA GLN A 94 21.75 -10.95 -0.56
C GLN A 94 20.59 -10.54 0.35
N LEU A 95 19.74 -11.49 0.72
CA LEU A 95 18.75 -11.36 1.77
C LEU A 95 19.31 -11.96 3.06
N GLN A 96 19.21 -11.20 4.13
CA GLN A 96 19.88 -11.47 5.39
C GLN A 96 18.88 -11.56 6.54
N ARG A 97 19.30 -12.26 7.58
CA ARG A 97 18.63 -12.35 8.86
C ARG A 97 19.65 -12.25 9.97
N GLY A 98 19.23 -11.71 11.09
CA GLY A 98 20.06 -11.59 12.28
C GLY A 98 19.36 -10.73 13.32
N VAL A 99 20.16 -10.12 14.17
CA VAL A 99 19.67 -9.32 15.29
C VAL A 99 20.12 -7.87 15.10
N THR A 100 19.17 -6.95 15.21
CA THR A 100 19.45 -5.54 15.48
C THR A 100 19.36 -5.30 16.99
N GLU A 101 20.18 -4.40 17.52
CA GLU A 101 20.24 -4.13 18.96
C GLU A 101 18.91 -3.61 19.54
N THR A 102 18.04 -3.03 18.69
CA THR A 102 16.78 -2.41 19.10
C THR A 102 15.53 -3.28 18.86
N GLN A 103 15.51 -4.16 17.84
CA GLN A 103 14.29 -4.89 17.44
C GLN A 103 14.35 -6.40 17.67
N GLY A 104 15.50 -6.96 18.06
CA GLY A 104 15.64 -8.35 18.51
C GLY A 104 15.64 -9.41 17.40
N ILE A 105 14.97 -9.20 16.26
CA ILE A 105 15.11 -9.98 15.02
C ILE A 105 14.85 -9.06 13.82
N GLY A 106 15.83 -8.91 12.94
CA GLY A 106 15.73 -8.08 11.73
C GLY A 106 15.91 -8.88 10.44
N GLY A 107 15.17 -8.48 9.41
CA GLY A 107 15.51 -8.81 8.03
C GLY A 107 16.45 -7.75 7.46
N GLY A 108 17.23 -8.10 6.45
CA GLY A 108 18.04 -7.14 5.73
C GLY A 108 18.17 -7.52 4.26
N PHE A 109 18.48 -6.52 3.44
CA PHE A 109 18.99 -6.77 2.09
C PHE A 109 20.29 -6.00 1.87
N VAL A 110 21.11 -6.53 0.96
CA VAL A 110 22.27 -5.82 0.41
C VAL A 110 22.24 -6.00 -1.10
N LEU A 111 22.27 -4.90 -1.84
CA LEU A 111 22.51 -4.86 -3.27
C LEU A 111 23.98 -4.53 -3.50
N LEU A 112 24.61 -5.22 -4.45
CA LEU A 112 26.01 -5.08 -4.80
C LEU A 112 26.20 -4.97 -6.31
N GLU A 113 27.24 -4.25 -6.71
CA GLU A 113 27.71 -4.19 -8.09
C GLU A 113 29.11 -4.77 -8.21
N LEU A 114 29.38 -5.36 -9.37
CA LEU A 114 30.72 -5.79 -9.76
C LEU A 114 31.55 -4.56 -10.14
N GLU A 115 32.71 -4.42 -9.54
CA GLU A 115 33.68 -3.40 -9.90
C GLU A 115 34.30 -3.70 -11.28
N ALA A 116 34.98 -2.71 -11.85
CA ALA A 116 35.58 -2.80 -13.19
C ALA A 116 36.63 -3.92 -13.33
N ASP A 117 37.14 -4.45 -12.22
CA ASP A 117 38.04 -5.61 -12.22
C ASP A 117 37.35 -6.95 -12.54
N GLY A 118 36.01 -6.97 -12.54
CA GLY A 118 35.20 -8.15 -12.87
C GLY A 118 35.19 -9.23 -11.78
N THR A 119 35.73 -8.98 -10.59
CA THR A 119 35.85 -9.98 -9.52
C THR A 119 35.45 -9.47 -8.14
N THR A 120 35.51 -8.16 -7.93
CA THR A 120 35.23 -7.52 -6.65
C THR A 120 33.80 -7.00 -6.67
N LEU A 121 33.03 -7.31 -5.63
CA LEU A 121 31.71 -6.75 -5.39
C LEU A 121 31.79 -5.65 -4.34
N ARG A 122 31.13 -4.52 -4.61
CA ARG A 122 30.92 -3.44 -3.63
C ARG A 122 29.43 -3.29 -3.31
N PRO A 123 29.04 -3.02 -2.05
CA PRO A 123 27.67 -2.66 -1.74
C PRO A 123 27.26 -1.34 -2.41
N VAL A 124 26.03 -1.29 -2.94
CA VAL A 124 25.44 -0.12 -3.58
C VAL A 124 24.11 0.32 -2.98
N ALA A 125 23.45 -0.56 -2.23
CA ALA A 125 22.32 -0.20 -1.37
C ALA A 125 22.09 -1.29 -0.31
N TRP A 126 21.46 -0.94 0.80
CA TRP A 126 21.05 -1.88 1.84
C TRP A 126 19.98 -1.25 2.74
N ASP A 127 19.20 -2.09 3.40
CA ASP A 127 18.31 -1.66 4.48
C ASP A 127 18.05 -2.82 5.46
N TYR A 128 17.62 -2.47 6.67
CA TYR A 128 17.40 -3.37 7.80
C TYR A 128 16.13 -3.04 8.60
N ALA A 129 15.28 -2.15 8.09
CA ALA A 129 14.04 -1.73 8.75
C ALA A 129 12.89 -2.76 8.60
N GLY A 130 12.99 -3.65 7.61
CA GLY A 130 12.05 -4.72 7.36
C GLY A 130 12.26 -5.93 8.28
N TYR A 131 11.16 -6.60 8.62
CA TYR A 131 11.22 -7.92 9.22
C TYR A 131 11.57 -8.99 8.18
N ILE A 132 11.03 -8.88 6.96
CA ILE A 132 11.34 -9.77 5.83
C ILE A 132 11.52 -8.92 4.58
N TYR A 133 12.50 -9.25 3.77
CA TYR A 133 12.64 -8.72 2.41
C TYR A 133 12.46 -9.84 1.39
N GLY A 134 11.93 -9.48 0.22
CA GLY A 134 11.80 -10.31 -0.96
C GLY A 134 12.96 -10.13 -1.93
N GLN A 135 12.99 -10.97 -2.96
CA GLN A 135 13.97 -10.86 -4.03
C GLN A 135 13.83 -9.50 -4.74
N PRO A 136 14.93 -8.80 -5.05
CA PRO A 136 14.88 -7.59 -5.86
C PRO A 136 14.37 -7.85 -7.28
N GLU A 137 13.53 -6.95 -7.77
CA GLU A 137 12.93 -7.02 -9.10
C GLU A 137 12.99 -5.68 -9.83
N TRP A 138 13.00 -5.72 -11.16
CA TRP A 138 12.89 -4.51 -11.97
C TRP A 138 11.46 -3.98 -11.91
N ALA A 139 11.30 -2.67 -11.71
CA ALA A 139 9.99 -2.03 -11.54
C ALA A 139 9.58 -1.24 -12.79
N GLY A 140 8.34 -1.45 -13.26
CA GLY A 140 7.77 -0.83 -14.46
C GLY A 140 8.13 -1.51 -15.79
N ASP A 141 7.48 -1.07 -16.87
CA ASP A 141 7.60 -1.64 -18.21
C ASP A 141 8.82 -1.09 -18.99
N GLU A 142 9.39 -1.90 -19.89
CA GLU A 142 10.60 -1.59 -20.68
C GLU A 142 10.40 -0.58 -21.83
N GLY A 143 9.21 0.03 -21.94
CA GLY A 143 8.83 1.01 -22.98
C GLY A 143 9.59 2.35 -22.96
N GLU A 144 9.45 3.12 -24.07
CA GLU A 144 10.26 4.29 -24.47
C GLU A 144 10.82 5.14 -23.31
N GLY A 145 12.05 4.82 -22.93
CA GLY A 145 12.75 5.38 -21.76
C GLY A 145 13.57 4.33 -21.03
N GLY A 146 13.14 3.06 -21.08
CA GLY A 146 13.82 1.89 -20.54
C GLY A 146 13.74 1.81 -19.00
N VAL A 147 13.41 0.65 -18.44
CA VAL A 147 13.35 0.44 -16.99
C VAL A 147 14.66 0.85 -16.31
N VAL A 148 14.60 1.86 -15.44
CA VAL A 148 15.74 2.31 -14.63
C VAL A 148 15.50 2.11 -13.15
N HIS A 149 14.52 1.28 -12.76
CA HIS A 149 14.13 1.16 -11.35
C HIS A 149 14.20 -0.26 -10.84
N VAL A 150 14.76 -0.44 -9.65
CA VAL A 150 14.78 -1.71 -8.93
C VAL A 150 14.01 -1.56 -7.63
N ALA A 151 13.06 -2.45 -7.40
CA ALA A 151 12.34 -2.56 -6.14
C ALA A 151 12.89 -3.72 -5.33
N VAL A 152 12.96 -3.55 -4.02
CA VAL A 152 13.22 -4.61 -3.05
C VAL A 152 11.98 -4.73 -2.17
N PRO A 153 11.13 -5.73 -2.41
CA PRO A 153 9.91 -5.91 -1.62
C PRO A 153 10.23 -6.12 -0.14
N GLY A 154 9.42 -5.59 0.76
CA GLY A 154 9.70 -5.58 2.19
C GLY A 154 8.47 -5.50 3.07
N VAL A 155 8.50 -6.25 4.18
CA VAL A 155 7.42 -6.30 5.18
C VAL A 155 8.02 -5.98 6.55
N HIS A 156 7.47 -4.98 7.23
CA HIS A 156 7.79 -4.65 8.61
C HIS A 156 7.25 -5.71 9.60
N GLY A 157 7.73 -5.68 10.84
CA GLY A 157 7.18 -6.54 11.90
C GLY A 157 5.81 -6.02 12.40
N GLY A 158 4.88 -6.92 12.72
CA GLY A 158 3.59 -6.56 13.32
C GLY A 158 2.37 -7.17 12.60
N THR A 159 1.15 -6.77 13.00
CA THR A 159 -0.11 -7.41 12.57
C THR A 159 -0.70 -6.87 11.26
N GLY A 160 0.04 -6.03 10.52
CA GLY A 160 -0.45 -5.42 9.28
C GLY A 160 0.60 -4.67 8.46
N ALA A 161 1.87 -5.03 8.66
CA ALA A 161 2.97 -4.15 8.31
C ALA A 161 3.64 -4.60 7.01
N HIS A 162 2.94 -4.49 5.87
CA HIS A 162 3.63 -4.40 4.57
C HIS A 162 4.35 -3.03 4.47
N ASN A 163 5.07 -2.77 3.39
CA ASN A 163 5.66 -1.45 3.11
C ASN A 163 6.94 -1.10 3.87
N ALA A 164 7.76 -2.13 4.15
CA ALA A 164 9.21 -1.94 4.31
C ALA A 164 9.95 -1.96 2.96
N ASP A 165 9.20 -2.00 1.84
CA ASP A 165 9.74 -2.01 0.50
C ASP A 165 10.64 -0.79 0.26
N VAL A 166 11.66 -0.95 -0.59
CA VAL A 166 12.50 0.15 -1.03
C VAL A 166 12.60 0.14 -2.54
N VAL A 167 12.41 1.30 -3.18
CA VAL A 167 12.54 1.48 -4.62
C VAL A 167 13.73 2.38 -4.91
N PHE A 168 14.53 2.02 -5.92
CA PHE A 168 15.68 2.80 -6.36
C PHE A 168 15.57 3.11 -7.84
N ARG A 169 16.12 4.26 -8.24
CA ARG A 169 16.46 4.60 -9.62
C ARG A 169 17.96 4.37 -9.83
N LEU A 170 18.30 3.74 -10.94
CA LEU A 170 19.64 3.69 -11.49
C LEU A 170 20.06 5.07 -11.99
N THR A 171 21.28 5.47 -11.65
CA THR A 171 21.88 6.75 -12.04
C THR A 171 23.28 6.54 -12.58
N ASP A 172 23.81 7.54 -13.29
CA ASP A 172 25.18 7.53 -13.80
C ASP A 172 26.24 7.89 -12.72
N ASP A 173 25.82 8.10 -11.46
CA ASP A 173 26.74 8.34 -10.35
C ASP A 173 27.44 7.02 -9.97
N ALA A 174 28.71 6.90 -10.34
CA ALA A 174 29.49 5.69 -10.06
C ALA A 174 29.62 5.41 -8.55
N ASP A 175 29.66 6.43 -7.70
CA ASP A 175 29.79 6.25 -6.26
C ASP A 175 28.44 5.87 -5.63
N ARG A 176 27.34 6.40 -6.16
CA ARG A 176 25.95 6.20 -5.69
C ARG A 176 25.02 5.81 -6.85
N PRO A 177 25.19 4.62 -7.46
CA PRO A 177 24.46 4.26 -8.68
C PRO A 177 22.96 4.06 -8.44
N LEU A 178 22.55 3.86 -7.17
CA LEU A 178 21.16 3.71 -6.77
C LEU A 178 20.72 4.91 -5.94
N ARG A 179 19.76 5.67 -6.47
CA ARG A 179 19.09 6.74 -5.76
C ARG A 179 17.73 6.28 -5.29
N GLN A 180 17.46 6.35 -3.99
CA GLN A 180 16.15 5.98 -3.45
C GLN A 180 15.03 6.86 -4.01
N ILE A 181 13.92 6.21 -4.34
CA ILE A 181 12.65 6.80 -4.75
C ILE A 181 11.71 6.79 -3.54
N ASP A 182 10.96 7.86 -3.34
CA ASP A 182 9.88 7.92 -2.34
C ASP A 182 8.74 6.99 -2.76
N ASN A 183 8.55 5.91 -2.01
CA ASN A 183 7.49 4.92 -2.23
C ASN A 183 6.47 4.91 -1.09
N PHE A 184 6.27 6.04 -0.39
CA PHE A 184 5.38 6.13 0.76
C PHE A 184 4.48 7.37 0.77
N SER A 185 4.86 8.49 0.16
CA SER A 185 4.03 9.70 0.14
C SER A 185 2.72 9.57 -0.65
N TRP A 186 2.58 8.55 -1.50
CA TRP A 186 1.32 8.23 -2.18
C TRP A 186 0.17 7.95 -1.19
N ARG A 187 0.47 7.59 0.07
CA ARG A 187 -0.56 7.38 1.10
C ARG A 187 -1.37 8.64 1.38
N ASP A 188 -0.72 9.81 1.37
CA ASP A 188 -1.40 11.09 1.56
C ASP A 188 -2.42 11.35 0.43
N ASP A 189 -2.04 10.99 -0.81
CA ASP A 189 -2.92 11.08 -1.97
C ASP A 189 -4.06 10.05 -1.92
N LEU A 190 -3.82 8.87 -1.35
CA LEU A 190 -4.83 7.82 -1.20
C LEU A 190 -5.95 8.24 -0.25
N ASP A 191 -5.60 8.73 0.94
CA ASP A 191 -6.58 9.13 1.95
C ASP A 191 -7.52 10.23 1.44
N ALA A 192 -7.01 11.12 0.58
CA ALA A 192 -7.81 12.17 -0.05
C ALA A 192 -8.77 11.66 -1.16
N ARG A 193 -8.51 10.48 -1.73
CA ARG A 193 -9.25 9.92 -2.87
C ARG A 193 -10.17 8.76 -2.50
N LEU A 194 -9.99 8.14 -1.34
CA LEU A 194 -10.83 7.03 -0.88
C LEU A 194 -12.31 7.43 -0.79
N PRO A 195 -13.24 6.53 -1.13
CA PRO A 195 -14.65 6.74 -0.87
C PRO A 195 -14.91 7.00 0.63
N ARG A 196 -15.91 7.84 0.93
CA ARG A 196 -16.25 8.18 2.32
C ARG A 196 -16.58 6.94 3.13
N GLY A 197 -16.01 6.86 4.34
CA GLY A 197 -16.25 5.78 5.29
C GLY A 197 -15.43 4.52 5.01
N LEU A 198 -14.49 4.58 4.06
CA LEU A 198 -13.49 3.55 3.81
C LEU A 198 -12.10 4.08 4.18
N GLU A 199 -11.30 3.20 4.76
CA GLU A 199 -9.97 3.50 5.28
C GLU A 199 -8.98 2.39 4.90
N VAL A 200 -7.69 2.71 4.85
CA VAL A 200 -6.61 1.73 4.66
C VAL A 200 -5.71 1.73 5.89
N TRP A 201 -5.89 0.72 6.75
CA TRP A 201 -5.19 0.65 8.04
C TRP A 201 -3.82 -0.03 7.96
N LYS A 202 -3.63 -0.87 6.94
CA LYS A 202 -2.45 -1.71 6.76
C LYS A 202 -1.68 -1.32 5.52
N GLY A 203 -0.51 -1.91 5.35
CA GLY A 203 0.25 -1.73 4.11
C GLY A 203 -0.41 -2.38 2.89
N VAL A 204 -0.01 -1.92 1.70
CA VAL A 204 -0.44 -2.46 0.40
C VAL A 204 0.49 -3.58 -0.05
N ASN A 205 -0.02 -4.48 -0.90
CA ASN A 205 0.76 -5.50 -1.59
C ASN A 205 1.14 -4.98 -2.99
N PHE A 206 2.41 -4.67 -3.21
CA PHE A 206 2.89 -4.13 -4.49
C PHE A 206 3.16 -5.23 -5.51
N ALA A 207 2.79 -4.95 -6.76
CA ALA A 207 3.27 -5.63 -7.96
C ALA A 207 4.12 -4.63 -8.75
N TYR A 208 5.43 -4.56 -8.46
CA TYR A 208 6.28 -3.49 -8.99
C TYR A 208 6.52 -3.59 -10.49
N GLU A 209 6.48 -4.79 -11.07
CA GLU A 209 6.56 -4.98 -12.54
C GLU A 209 5.45 -4.20 -13.26
N ALA A 210 4.22 -4.24 -12.74
CA ALA A 210 3.08 -3.53 -13.30
C ALA A 210 2.90 -2.11 -12.73
N LEU A 211 3.72 -1.70 -11.75
CA LEU A 211 3.52 -0.50 -10.94
C LEU A 211 2.09 -0.41 -10.37
N MET A 212 1.61 -1.52 -9.82
CA MET A 212 0.29 -1.62 -9.18
C MET A 212 0.42 -2.01 -7.72
N ALA A 213 -0.64 -1.79 -6.94
CA ALA A 213 -0.78 -2.42 -5.64
C ALA A 213 -2.24 -2.77 -5.33
N GLU A 214 -2.43 -3.67 -4.39
CA GLU A 214 -3.73 -4.02 -3.83
C GLU A 214 -3.75 -3.82 -2.30
N THR A 215 -4.93 -3.49 -1.76
CA THR A 215 -5.17 -3.46 -0.31
C THR A 215 -6.61 -3.75 0.00
N SER A 216 -6.85 -4.30 1.19
CA SER A 216 -8.19 -4.33 1.75
C SER A 216 -8.64 -2.94 2.21
N LEU A 217 -9.94 -2.75 2.33
CA LEU A 217 -10.58 -1.53 2.83
C LEU A 217 -11.30 -1.82 4.15
N TRP A 218 -11.07 -0.96 5.14
CA TRP A 218 -11.69 -1.00 6.46
C TRP A 218 -12.83 0.00 6.57
N ARG A 219 -13.81 -0.34 7.39
CA ARG A 219 -14.81 0.57 7.94
C ARG A 219 -14.45 0.92 9.38
N SER A 220 -14.96 2.04 9.87
CA SER A 220 -14.68 2.53 11.23
C SER A 220 -15.01 1.55 12.37
N ASN A 221 -15.90 0.58 12.13
CA ASN A 221 -16.30 -0.44 13.10
C ASN A 221 -15.62 -1.81 12.89
N ASP A 222 -14.70 -1.93 11.93
CA ASP A 222 -13.97 -3.16 11.69
C ASP A 222 -12.95 -3.45 12.81
N ALA A 223 -12.62 -4.72 12.99
CA ALA A 223 -11.45 -5.09 13.78
C ALA A 223 -10.18 -4.99 12.92
N ASN A 224 -9.03 -4.70 13.54
CA ASN A 224 -7.75 -4.57 12.82
C ASN A 224 -7.41 -5.81 11.95
N CYS A 225 -7.84 -7.01 12.35
CA CYS A 225 -7.62 -8.23 11.57
C CYS A 225 -8.49 -8.35 10.30
N CYS A 226 -9.62 -7.65 10.26
CA CYS A 226 -10.81 -8.17 9.60
C CYS A 226 -11.53 -7.05 8.81
N PRO A 227 -10.99 -6.66 7.65
CA PRO A 227 -11.59 -5.64 6.79
C PRO A 227 -12.93 -6.14 6.22
N THR A 228 -13.95 -5.27 6.24
CA THR A 228 -15.26 -5.55 5.62
C THR A 228 -15.67 -4.51 4.58
N GLY A 229 -14.82 -3.52 4.32
CA GLY A 229 -15.06 -2.43 3.38
C GLY A 229 -14.91 -2.83 1.90
N GLY A 230 -14.25 -3.95 1.61
CA GLY A 230 -13.93 -4.41 0.25
C GLY A 230 -12.43 -4.35 -0.01
N GLU A 231 -12.05 -4.10 -1.26
CA GLU A 231 -10.65 -4.03 -1.72
C GLU A 231 -10.45 -2.80 -2.61
N ALA A 232 -9.21 -2.31 -2.67
CA ALA A 232 -8.80 -1.27 -3.58
C ALA A 232 -7.59 -1.71 -4.41
N PHE A 233 -7.63 -1.37 -5.70
CA PHE A 233 -6.52 -1.49 -6.63
C PHE A 233 -5.97 -0.09 -6.90
N LEU A 234 -4.65 0.03 -6.85
CA LEU A 234 -3.91 1.27 -6.98
C LEU A 234 -2.98 1.18 -8.18
N ASP A 235 -3.06 2.16 -9.07
CA ASP A 235 -2.16 2.29 -10.21
C ASP A 235 -1.15 3.41 -9.94
N PHE A 236 0.11 3.15 -10.23
CA PHE A 236 1.19 4.09 -9.99
C PHE A 236 1.98 4.41 -11.24
N GLU A 237 2.57 5.59 -11.24
CA GLU A 237 3.65 5.97 -12.13
C GLU A 237 4.83 6.46 -11.30
N ILE A 238 6.06 6.22 -11.77
CA ILE A 238 7.23 6.87 -11.16
C ILE A 238 7.42 8.23 -11.81
N ARG A 239 7.12 9.30 -11.06
CA ARG A 239 7.26 10.70 -11.50
C ARG A 239 8.33 11.37 -10.65
N ASP A 240 9.31 11.98 -11.29
CA ASP A 240 10.50 12.53 -10.63
C ASP A 240 11.12 11.46 -9.72
N ASP A 241 11.30 11.71 -8.42
CA ASP A 241 11.85 10.73 -7.47
C ASP A 241 10.78 10.12 -6.55
N ARG A 242 9.53 9.95 -7.02
CA ARG A 242 8.46 9.33 -6.22
C ARG A 242 7.52 8.42 -7.00
N LEU A 243 6.93 7.46 -6.29
CA LEU A 243 5.80 6.66 -6.74
C LEU A 243 4.52 7.50 -6.57
N ALA A 244 3.93 7.92 -7.67
CA ALA A 244 2.73 8.78 -7.69
C ALA A 244 1.47 7.95 -7.93
N LEU A 245 0.46 8.10 -7.06
CA LEU A 245 -0.84 7.47 -7.24
C LEU A 245 -1.58 8.09 -8.43
N THR A 246 -1.81 7.32 -9.47
CA THR A 246 -2.45 7.77 -10.72
C THR A 246 -3.87 7.23 -10.90
N GLY A 247 -4.12 6.00 -10.46
CA GLY A 247 -5.41 5.34 -10.48
C GLY A 247 -5.78 4.79 -9.11
N LEU A 248 -7.07 4.84 -8.79
CA LEU A 248 -7.65 4.21 -7.62
C LEU A 248 -8.99 3.60 -8.03
N GLN A 249 -9.10 2.29 -7.94
CA GLN A 249 -10.35 1.57 -8.09
C GLN A 249 -10.71 0.94 -6.74
N ALA A 250 -11.75 1.47 -6.10
CA ALA A 250 -12.32 0.88 -4.90
C ALA A 250 -13.45 -0.09 -5.29
N ASN A 251 -13.24 -1.38 -5.04
CA ASN A 251 -14.25 -2.42 -5.18
C ASN A 251 -14.92 -2.64 -3.81
N ASP A 252 -15.78 -1.70 -3.44
CA ASP A 252 -16.53 -1.77 -2.19
C ASP A 252 -17.89 -2.45 -2.35
N ALA A 253 -18.44 -2.95 -1.25
CA ALA A 253 -19.71 -3.68 -1.26
C ALA A 253 -20.89 -2.84 -1.79
N LEU A 254 -20.86 -1.53 -1.61
CA LEU A 254 -21.93 -0.61 -2.02
C LEU A 254 -21.86 -0.36 -3.53
N THR A 255 -20.66 -0.18 -4.08
CA THR A 255 -20.43 -0.14 -5.54
C THR A 255 -20.76 -1.47 -6.19
N ALA A 256 -20.30 -2.59 -5.62
CA ALA A 256 -20.65 -3.93 -6.10
C ALA A 256 -22.16 -4.21 -6.04
N MET A 257 -22.88 -3.68 -5.05
CA MET A 257 -24.34 -3.72 -5.01
C MET A 257 -24.95 -2.83 -6.11
N ALA A 258 -24.47 -1.60 -6.27
CA ALA A 258 -24.99 -0.67 -7.27
C ALA A 258 -24.82 -1.20 -8.72
N GLU A 259 -23.71 -1.88 -9.03
CA GLU A 259 -23.48 -2.50 -10.34
C GLU A 259 -24.38 -3.72 -10.60
N ARG A 260 -24.77 -4.44 -9.54
CA ARG A 260 -25.61 -5.64 -9.64
C ARG A 260 -27.10 -5.35 -9.64
N VAL A 261 -27.53 -4.18 -9.18
CA VAL A 261 -28.95 -3.84 -9.13
C VAL A 261 -29.29 -2.89 -10.26
N PRO A 262 -30.08 -3.32 -11.26
CA PRO A 262 -30.59 -2.44 -12.30
C PRO A 262 -31.26 -1.20 -11.70
N ALA A 263 -30.97 -0.03 -12.27
CA ALA A 263 -31.40 1.25 -11.70
C ALA A 263 -32.94 1.35 -11.58
N ASP A 264 -33.68 0.71 -12.48
CA ASP A 264 -35.14 0.61 -12.48
C ASP A 264 -35.65 -0.24 -11.31
N VAL A 265 -34.96 -1.33 -10.96
CA VAL A 265 -35.23 -2.18 -9.80
C VAL A 265 -35.00 -1.41 -8.50
N PHE A 266 -33.88 -0.68 -8.41
CA PHE A 266 -33.58 0.15 -7.23
C PHE A 266 -34.61 1.28 -7.05
N ALA A 267 -34.92 2.01 -8.14
CA ALA A 267 -35.91 3.08 -8.11
C ALA A 267 -37.31 2.57 -7.74
N TRP A 268 -37.68 1.37 -8.19
CA TRP A 268 -38.94 0.74 -7.78
C TRP A 268 -38.94 0.35 -6.30
N ALA A 269 -37.87 -0.29 -5.80
CA ALA A 269 -37.78 -0.68 -4.39
C ALA A 269 -37.88 0.53 -3.45
N GLN A 270 -37.23 1.65 -3.80
CA GLN A 270 -37.35 2.90 -3.04
C GLN A 270 -38.79 3.44 -3.02
N ARG A 271 -39.50 3.40 -4.16
CA ARG A 271 -40.92 3.80 -4.23
C ARG A 271 -41.77 2.88 -3.36
N ARG A 272 -41.55 1.56 -3.42
CA ARG A 272 -42.29 0.58 -2.63
C ARG A 272 -42.12 0.79 -1.13
N MET A 273 -40.89 0.99 -0.66
CA MET A 273 -40.61 1.36 0.74
C MET A 273 -41.32 2.66 1.16
N THR A 274 -41.35 3.64 0.25
CA THR A 274 -42.08 4.90 0.50
C THR A 274 -43.58 4.62 0.64
N CYS A 275 -44.17 3.84 -0.27
CA CYS A 275 -45.57 3.46 -0.19
C CYS A 275 -45.90 2.70 1.10
N ASP A 276 -45.06 1.75 1.50
CA ASP A 276 -45.24 0.99 2.75
C ASP A 276 -45.16 1.87 3.99
N HIS A 277 -44.26 2.85 4.00
CA HIS A 277 -44.16 3.81 5.10
C HIS A 277 -45.46 4.61 5.27
N TRP A 278 -46.03 5.10 4.17
CA TRP A 278 -47.21 5.96 4.19
C TRP A 278 -48.55 5.21 4.24
N ALA A 279 -48.61 3.95 3.83
CA ALA A 279 -49.86 3.16 3.67
C ALA A 279 -50.64 2.89 4.96
N GLY A 280 -50.09 3.22 6.13
CA GLY A 280 -50.76 3.07 7.43
C GLY A 280 -50.80 4.35 8.27
N GLU A 281 -50.38 5.48 7.73
CA GLU A 281 -50.37 6.73 8.49
C GLU A 281 -51.73 7.43 8.51
N GLU A 282 -52.11 7.96 9.68
CA GLU A 282 -53.38 8.66 9.86
C GLU A 282 -53.23 10.17 9.56
N GLY A 283 -54.06 10.67 8.65
CA GLY A 283 -54.25 12.10 8.40
C GLY A 283 -55.13 12.76 9.47
N TYR A 284 -54.65 12.83 10.71
CA TYR A 284 -55.42 13.34 11.86
C TYR A 284 -55.83 14.82 11.74
N ASP A 285 -55.26 15.54 10.79
CA ASP A 285 -55.70 16.86 10.34
C ASP A 285 -55.54 17.02 8.81
N ALA A 286 -56.10 18.10 8.28
CA ALA A 286 -56.11 18.35 6.83
C ALA A 286 -54.71 18.58 6.23
N GLU A 287 -53.76 19.12 7.01
CA GLU A 287 -52.38 19.35 6.54
C GLU A 287 -51.61 18.03 6.47
N ARG A 288 -51.77 17.16 7.47
CA ARG A 288 -51.18 15.83 7.47
C ARG A 288 -51.78 14.97 6.36
N ALA A 289 -53.09 15.00 6.17
CA ALA A 289 -53.75 14.30 5.07
C ALA A 289 -53.18 14.73 3.70
N ALA A 290 -53.06 16.04 3.46
CA ALA A 290 -52.48 16.55 2.21
C ALA A 290 -51.01 16.13 2.00
N ARG A 291 -50.21 16.03 3.06
CA ARG A 291 -48.82 15.55 2.99
C ARG A 291 -48.74 14.05 2.65
N ILE A 292 -49.60 13.24 3.27
CA ILE A 292 -49.70 11.80 2.98
C ILE A 292 -50.09 11.60 1.51
N ASP A 293 -51.14 12.29 1.05
CA ASP A 293 -51.62 12.20 -0.34
C ASP A 293 -50.55 12.61 -1.36
N ALA A 294 -49.82 13.70 -1.07
CA ALA A 294 -48.72 14.16 -1.92
C ALA A 294 -47.59 13.11 -2.00
N ALA A 295 -47.21 12.52 -0.87
CA ALA A 295 -46.16 11.50 -0.83
C ALA A 295 -46.56 10.22 -1.57
N LEU A 296 -47.80 9.75 -1.38
CA LEU A 296 -48.35 8.58 -2.08
C LEU A 296 -48.43 8.80 -3.60
N SER A 297 -48.87 10.00 -4.02
CA SER A 297 -48.95 10.39 -5.43
C SER A 297 -47.56 10.52 -6.07
N GLN A 298 -46.63 11.18 -5.39
CA GLN A 298 -45.25 11.34 -5.88
C GLN A 298 -44.52 10.00 -6.02
N ALA A 299 -44.75 9.07 -5.09
CA ALA A 299 -44.20 7.71 -5.16
C ALA A 299 -44.94 6.81 -6.18
N ARG A 300 -46.05 7.27 -6.77
CA ARG A 300 -46.91 6.50 -7.69
C ARG A 300 -47.37 5.16 -7.09
N CYS A 301 -47.85 5.21 -5.86
CA CYS A 301 -48.25 4.00 -5.12
C CYS A 301 -49.43 3.26 -5.73
N ASP A 302 -50.22 3.91 -6.57
CA ASP A 302 -51.28 3.29 -7.38
C ASP A 302 -50.74 2.34 -8.46
N ALA A 303 -49.51 2.57 -8.93
CA ALA A 303 -48.86 1.77 -9.97
C ALA A 303 -47.75 0.84 -9.43
N VAL A 304 -47.39 0.93 -8.15
CA VAL A 304 -46.18 0.28 -7.61
C VAL A 304 -46.20 -1.24 -7.78
N GLU A 305 -47.35 -1.89 -7.58
CA GLU A 305 -47.45 -3.35 -7.77
C GLU A 305 -47.32 -3.76 -9.26
N ALA A 306 -47.97 -3.01 -10.16
CA ALA A 306 -47.90 -3.29 -11.59
C ALA A 306 -46.48 -3.08 -12.15
N ASP A 307 -45.78 -2.04 -11.67
CA ASP A 307 -44.39 -1.76 -12.01
C ASP A 307 -43.46 -2.89 -11.51
N GLY A 308 -43.69 -3.41 -10.30
CA GLY A 308 -42.91 -4.52 -9.74
C GLY A 308 -43.07 -5.81 -10.54
N GLN A 309 -44.30 -6.11 -10.98
CA GLN A 309 -44.59 -7.23 -11.87
C GLN A 309 -44.01 -7.07 -13.28
N ALA A 310 -43.90 -5.84 -13.78
CA ALA A 310 -43.22 -5.57 -15.03
C ALA A 310 -41.71 -5.82 -14.90
N LEU A 311 -41.09 -5.39 -13.80
CA LEU A 311 -39.68 -5.63 -13.52
C LEU A 311 -39.36 -7.12 -13.37
N ARG A 312 -40.20 -7.90 -12.68
CA ARG A 312 -40.04 -9.36 -12.61
C ARG A 312 -40.03 -10.03 -13.98
N ARG A 313 -40.89 -9.58 -14.89
CA ARG A 313 -40.95 -10.12 -16.26
C ARG A 313 -39.76 -9.68 -17.10
N ALA A 314 -39.30 -8.45 -16.91
CA ALA A 314 -38.13 -7.92 -17.63
C ALA A 314 -36.83 -8.59 -17.19
N HIS A 315 -36.72 -8.96 -15.91
CA HIS A 315 -35.54 -9.55 -15.28
C HIS A 315 -35.76 -11.02 -14.90
N ALA A 316 -36.57 -11.75 -15.67
CA ALA A 316 -37.02 -13.11 -15.33
C ALA A 316 -35.88 -14.14 -15.21
N ASP A 317 -34.74 -13.89 -15.87
CA ASP A 317 -33.57 -14.76 -15.88
C ASP A 317 -32.46 -14.29 -14.92
N ASP A 318 -32.69 -13.24 -14.13
CA ASP A 318 -31.73 -12.70 -13.16
C ASP A 318 -32.19 -13.00 -11.72
N GLU A 319 -31.69 -14.11 -11.17
CA GLU A 319 -32.04 -14.59 -9.83
C GLU A 319 -31.75 -13.56 -8.74
N ALA A 320 -30.68 -12.77 -8.88
CA ALA A 320 -30.31 -11.75 -7.90
C ALA A 320 -31.34 -10.60 -7.89
N VAL A 321 -31.79 -10.18 -9.08
CA VAL A 321 -32.86 -9.18 -9.20
C VAL A 321 -34.19 -9.69 -8.67
N LEU A 322 -34.55 -10.94 -8.97
CA LEU A 322 -35.78 -11.54 -8.47
C LEU A 322 -35.82 -11.62 -6.93
N ASP A 323 -34.69 -11.93 -6.31
CA ASP A 323 -34.53 -11.94 -4.85
C ASP A 323 -34.74 -10.54 -4.24
N ILE A 324 -34.20 -9.51 -4.88
CA ILE A 324 -34.39 -8.11 -4.45
C ILE A 324 -35.85 -7.70 -4.55
N LEU A 325 -36.49 -7.99 -5.69
CA LEU A 325 -37.91 -7.71 -5.91
C LEU A 325 -38.79 -8.43 -4.89
N ALA A 326 -38.46 -9.68 -4.55
CA ALA A 326 -39.16 -10.46 -3.53
C ALA A 326 -39.02 -9.86 -2.12
N ARG A 327 -37.81 -9.47 -1.72
CA ARG A 327 -37.57 -8.84 -0.41
C ARG A 327 -38.23 -7.48 -0.26
N ALA A 328 -38.26 -6.71 -1.34
CA ALA A 328 -38.96 -5.42 -1.39
C ALA A 328 -40.49 -5.57 -1.56
N GLY A 329 -41.02 -6.79 -1.63
CA GLY A 329 -42.45 -7.04 -1.51
C GLY A 329 -43.25 -6.96 -2.81
N ALA A 330 -42.63 -7.10 -3.99
CA ALA A 330 -43.38 -7.50 -5.17
C ALA A 330 -43.88 -8.92 -4.89
N MET A 331 -45.16 -9.22 -5.04
CA MET A 331 -45.69 -10.60 -5.07
C MET A 331 -46.16 -10.93 -6.47
#